data_AF-A0A7X4Y8L4-F1
#
_entry.id   AF-A0A7X4Y8L4-F1
#
_cell.length_a   1.000
_cell.length_b   1.000
_cell.length_c   1.000
_cell.angle_alpha   90.00
_cell.angle_beta   90.00
_cell.angle_gamma   90.00
#
_symmetry.space_group_name_H-M   'P 1'
#
loop_
_entity.id
_entity.type
_entity.pdbx_description
1 polymer ?
#
loop_
_entity_poly.entity_id
_entity_poly.type
_entity_poly.pdbx_seq_one_letter_code
_entity_poly.pdbx_strand_id
1 'polypeptide(L)'
;MSSDASAFTWRRIRDSLDAYAPQSLASRLREALAPLRSGSIHASRLKQAQNAVKDLLQAELGPWYIESGLPLGNEVLGGYCWCHSFFNQNPPHRTMDVDANIQLMLEALERIRSFLYALDGVYQAARRQLELAADDKALRAKALAEGLVRTVDLTAETTSCEETWYQVAQDAMSWCIEAMGLPLSDATQEQLDTAFVFTSWIAPPPEVLRDAAARVAEVAV
;
A
#
# COMPACT_ATOMS: atom_id res chain seq x y z
N MET A 1 29.74 -5.02 8.86
CA MET A 1 28.87 -3.84 8.98
C MET A 1 27.68 -4.07 8.07
N SER A 2 26.59 -4.61 8.60
CA SER A 2 25.36 -4.87 7.84
C SER A 2 24.21 -5.00 8.83
N SER A 3 23.76 -3.88 9.37
CA SER A 3 22.50 -3.76 10.11
C SER A 3 21.99 -2.34 9.89
N ASP A 4 20.67 -2.19 9.74
CA ASP A 4 19.86 -0.97 9.94
C ASP A 4 19.14 -0.39 8.72
N ALA A 5 19.58 -0.60 7.47
CA ALA A 5 18.86 0.01 6.33
C ALA A 5 17.51 -0.67 6.02
N SER A 6 17.40 -1.98 6.27
CA SER A 6 16.18 -2.77 6.05
C SER A 6 15.29 -2.92 7.29
N ALA A 7 15.74 -2.46 8.46
CA ALA A 7 15.19 -2.95 9.73
C ALA A 7 13.78 -2.42 10.07
N PHE A 8 13.30 -1.36 9.41
CA PHE A 8 11.96 -0.80 9.64
C PHE A 8 11.43 -0.07 8.39
N THR A 9 11.10 -0.82 7.34
CA THR A 9 10.47 -0.29 6.12
C THR A 9 9.17 0.46 6.46
N TRP A 10 8.36 -0.10 7.36
CA TRP A 10 7.12 0.53 7.79
C TRP A 10 7.34 1.94 8.38
N ARG A 11 8.36 2.13 9.21
CA ARG A 11 8.62 3.44 9.84
C ARG A 11 8.88 4.51 8.79
N ARG A 12 9.67 4.19 7.76
CA ARG A 12 9.98 5.12 6.66
C ARG A 12 8.74 5.45 5.84
N ILE A 13 7.91 4.45 5.54
CA ILE A 13 6.61 4.64 4.88
C ILE A 13 5.75 5.61 5.71
N ARG A 14 5.49 5.27 6.98
CA ARG A 14 4.64 6.05 7.89
C ARG A 14 5.10 7.50 8.02
N ASP A 15 6.38 7.70 8.30
CA ASP A 15 6.94 9.04 8.55
C ASP A 15 6.89 9.95 7.30
N SER A 16 6.72 9.36 6.11
CA SER A 16 6.60 10.11 4.85
C SER A 16 5.16 10.44 4.43
N LEU A 17 4.13 9.89 5.09
CA LEU A 17 2.72 10.09 4.70
C LEU A 17 2.28 11.56 4.80
N ASP A 18 2.80 12.28 5.80
CA ASP A 18 2.46 13.70 6.05
C ASP A 18 3.12 14.67 5.06
N ALA A 19 4.14 14.22 4.31
CA ALA A 19 4.82 15.06 3.32
C ALA A 19 4.01 15.26 2.04
N TYR A 20 2.89 14.55 1.88
CA TYR A 20 2.06 14.63 0.68
C TYR A 20 1.40 16.01 0.53
N ALA A 21 1.78 16.72 -0.54
CA ALA A 21 1.27 18.06 -0.87
C ALA A 21 0.43 18.02 -2.17
N PRO A 22 -0.85 17.62 -2.13
CA PRO A 22 -1.67 17.37 -3.33
C PRO A 22 -1.81 18.60 -4.23
N GLN A 23 -1.88 19.81 -3.65
CA GLN A 23 -2.00 21.05 -4.43
C GLN A 23 -0.71 21.37 -5.22
N SER A 24 0.46 21.16 -4.59
CA SER A 24 1.76 21.34 -5.25
C SER A 24 1.92 20.32 -6.37
N LEU A 25 1.62 19.05 -6.07
CA LEU A 25 1.66 17.97 -7.06
C LEU A 25 0.71 18.25 -8.24
N ALA A 26 -0.51 18.73 -7.99
CA ALA A 26 -1.45 19.10 -9.04
C ALA A 26 -0.87 20.16 -9.98
N SER A 27 -0.19 21.18 -9.45
CA SER A 27 0.46 22.20 -10.28
C SER A 27 1.53 21.58 -11.19
N ARG A 28 2.39 20.73 -10.63
CA ARG A 28 3.48 20.06 -11.34
C ARG A 28 2.95 19.09 -12.40
N LEU A 29 1.86 18.38 -12.10
CA LEU A 29 1.16 17.53 -13.06
C LEU A 29 0.57 18.34 -14.22
N ARG A 30 -0.03 19.51 -13.94
CA ARG A 30 -0.54 20.39 -15.01
C ARG A 30 0.57 20.87 -15.93
N GLU A 31 1.73 21.23 -15.38
CA GLU A 31 2.91 21.61 -16.16
C GLU A 31 3.39 20.44 -17.04
N ALA A 32 3.55 19.25 -16.45
CA ALA A 32 3.98 18.04 -17.17
C ALA A 32 3.00 17.64 -18.28
N LEU A 33 1.70 17.83 -18.06
CA LEU A 33 0.64 17.45 -19.00
C LEU A 33 0.15 18.59 -19.89
N ALA A 34 0.68 19.81 -19.76
CA ALA A 34 0.30 20.97 -20.57
C ALA A 34 0.38 20.70 -22.09
N PRO A 35 1.40 19.99 -22.62
CA PRO A 35 1.48 19.67 -24.05
C PRO A 35 0.33 18.80 -24.58
N LEU A 36 -0.42 18.14 -23.67
CA LEU A 36 -1.58 17.35 -24.04
C LEU A 36 -2.86 18.18 -24.09
N ARG A 37 -2.93 19.41 -23.57
CA ARG A 37 -4.18 20.18 -23.53
C ARG A 37 -4.72 20.55 -24.91
N SER A 38 -3.84 20.83 -25.86
CA SER A 38 -4.21 21.32 -27.22
C SER A 38 -3.56 20.49 -28.34
N GLY A 39 -4.24 20.40 -29.49
CA GLY A 39 -3.71 19.80 -30.71
C GLY A 39 -3.91 18.28 -30.84
N SER A 40 -3.51 17.73 -32.00
CA SER A 40 -3.53 16.30 -32.26
C SER A 40 -2.51 15.57 -31.38
N ILE A 41 -2.97 14.61 -30.58
CA ILE A 41 -2.08 13.80 -29.74
C ILE A 41 -1.66 12.55 -30.50
N HIS A 42 -0.36 12.45 -30.77
CA HIS A 42 0.25 11.21 -31.22
C HIS A 42 0.56 10.30 -30.02
N ALA A 43 0.51 8.98 -30.23
CA ALA A 43 0.80 7.97 -29.20
C ALA A 43 2.18 8.15 -28.53
N SER A 44 3.18 8.61 -29.28
CA SER A 44 4.51 8.91 -28.73
C SER A 44 4.48 10.01 -27.67
N ARG A 45 3.62 11.02 -27.83
CA ARG A 45 3.46 12.11 -26.87
C ARG A 45 2.72 11.66 -25.60
N LEU A 46 1.75 10.73 -25.72
CA LEU A 46 1.12 10.10 -24.55
C LEU A 46 2.13 9.31 -23.73
N LYS A 47 2.97 8.50 -24.39
CA LYS A 47 4.01 7.73 -23.72
C LYS A 47 5.04 8.62 -23.01
N GLN A 48 5.47 9.70 -23.65
CA GLN A 48 6.37 10.69 -23.03
C GLN A 48 5.74 11.34 -21.80
N ALA A 49 4.48 11.77 -21.90
CA ALA A 49 3.75 12.35 -20.78
C ALA A 49 3.54 11.36 -19.64
N GLN A 50 3.23 10.09 -19.95
CA GLN A 50 3.09 9.03 -18.95
C GLN A 50 4.40 8.83 -18.17
N ASN A 51 5.55 8.78 -18.87
CA ASN A 51 6.85 8.66 -18.22
C ASN A 51 7.16 9.88 -17.35
N ALA A 52 6.92 11.10 -17.87
CA ALA A 52 7.11 12.33 -17.11
C ALA A 52 6.27 12.36 -15.82
N VAL A 53 5.03 11.85 -15.86
CA VAL A 53 4.19 11.70 -14.65
C VAL A 53 4.80 10.69 -13.69
N LYS A 54 5.25 9.52 -14.16
CA LYS A 54 5.87 8.50 -13.29
C LYS A 54 7.13 9.02 -12.60
N ASP A 55 8.00 9.70 -13.35
CA ASP A 55 9.24 10.29 -12.82
C ASP A 55 8.92 11.38 -11.78
N LEU A 56 7.92 12.22 -12.05
CA LEU A 56 7.44 13.23 -11.11
C LEU A 56 6.91 12.60 -9.81
N LEU A 57 6.08 11.55 -9.90
CA LEU A 57 5.53 10.88 -8.71
C LEU A 57 6.63 10.24 -7.85
N GLN A 58 7.63 9.61 -8.47
CA GLN A 58 8.77 9.05 -7.76
C GLN A 58 9.60 10.12 -7.05
N ALA A 59 9.78 11.29 -7.68
CA ALA A 59 10.55 12.40 -7.10
C ALA A 59 9.82 13.11 -5.95
N GLU A 60 8.48 13.23 -6.03
CA GLU A 60 7.71 14.10 -5.13
C GLU A 60 7.06 13.36 -3.95
N LEU A 61 6.75 12.06 -4.09
CA LEU A 61 5.94 11.35 -3.09
C LEU A 61 6.75 10.61 -2.02
N GLY A 62 8.06 10.37 -2.26
CA GLY A 62 8.94 9.79 -1.25
C GLY A 62 8.56 8.35 -0.84
N PRO A 63 9.04 7.88 0.33
CA PRO A 63 8.99 6.47 0.77
C PRO A 63 7.62 5.81 0.69
N TRP A 64 6.52 6.45 1.11
CA TRP A 64 5.20 5.81 1.10
C TRP A 64 4.74 5.42 -0.31
N TYR A 65 5.26 6.07 -1.35
CA TYR A 65 4.95 5.72 -2.73
C TYR A 65 5.95 4.72 -3.32
N ILE A 66 7.24 4.85 -3.00
CA ILE A 66 8.30 4.03 -3.61
C ILE A 66 8.54 2.69 -2.90
N GLU A 67 8.31 2.63 -1.58
CA GLU A 67 8.61 1.46 -0.74
C GLU A 67 7.37 0.66 -0.36
N SER A 68 6.16 1.22 -0.45
CA SER A 68 4.93 0.50 -0.10
C SER A 68 4.51 -0.57 -1.12
N GLY A 69 5.09 -0.56 -2.33
CA GLY A 69 4.59 -1.41 -3.42
C GLY A 69 3.20 -1.00 -3.93
N LEU A 70 2.68 0.17 -3.52
CA LEU A 70 1.37 0.69 -3.91
C LEU A 70 1.50 1.95 -4.80
N PRO A 71 2.11 1.86 -6.00
CA PRO A 71 2.22 3.01 -6.87
C PRO A 71 0.86 3.38 -7.49
N LEU A 72 0.77 4.59 -8.03
CA LEU A 72 -0.32 4.97 -8.91
C LEU A 72 -0.34 3.99 -10.09
N GLY A 73 -1.53 3.47 -10.43
CA GLY A 73 -1.66 2.33 -11.35
C GLY A 73 -2.07 1.03 -10.66
N ASN A 74 -1.99 0.96 -9.33
CA ASN A 74 -2.61 -0.09 -8.55
C ASN A 74 -4.13 0.11 -8.56
N GLU A 75 -4.82 -0.59 -9.47
CA GLU A 75 -6.27 -0.49 -9.65
C GLU A 75 -7.04 -1.01 -8.42
N VAL A 76 -6.52 -2.04 -7.78
CA VAL A 76 -7.14 -2.72 -6.63
C VAL A 76 -7.32 -1.77 -5.44
N LEU A 77 -6.38 -0.85 -5.22
CA LEU A 77 -6.38 0.05 -4.07
C LEU A 77 -6.62 1.51 -4.44
N GLY A 78 -5.98 1.97 -5.52
CA GLY A 78 -6.12 3.33 -6.02
C GLY A 78 -7.32 3.53 -6.95
N GLY A 79 -7.86 2.47 -7.56
CA GLY A 79 -8.92 2.58 -8.57
C GLY A 79 -8.47 3.25 -9.87
N TYR A 80 -7.15 3.42 -10.07
CA TYR A 80 -6.56 4.00 -11.26
C TYR A 80 -5.63 2.99 -11.92
N CYS A 81 -5.87 2.66 -13.19
CA CYS A 81 -5.09 1.69 -13.96
C CYS A 81 -4.44 2.36 -15.17
N TRP A 82 -3.12 2.23 -15.34
CA TRP A 82 -2.44 2.79 -16.51
C TRP A 82 -2.99 2.25 -17.83
N CYS A 83 -3.40 0.98 -17.88
CA CYS A 83 -3.89 0.31 -19.09
C CYS A 83 -5.27 0.81 -19.53
N HIS A 84 -6.12 1.22 -18.59
CA HIS A 84 -7.48 1.71 -18.85
C HIS A 84 -7.63 3.23 -18.59
N SER A 85 -6.53 3.92 -18.29
CA SER A 85 -6.49 5.36 -18.04
C SER A 85 -6.50 6.20 -19.32
N PHE A 86 -6.61 7.52 -19.11
CA PHE A 86 -6.38 8.59 -20.08
C PHE A 86 -5.22 8.35 -21.07
N PHE A 87 -4.13 7.69 -20.66
CA PHE A 87 -2.96 7.45 -21.55
C PHE A 87 -3.14 6.32 -22.56
N ASN A 88 -4.11 5.42 -22.37
CA ASN A 88 -4.30 4.21 -23.16
C ASN A 88 -5.76 3.97 -23.61
N GLN A 89 -6.64 4.98 -23.51
CA GLN A 89 -8.02 4.88 -24.02
C GLN A 89 -8.05 4.64 -25.54
N ASN A 90 -8.93 3.74 -25.98
CA ASN A 90 -9.15 3.38 -27.38
C ASN A 90 -10.67 3.38 -27.67
N PRO A 91 -11.19 4.05 -28.72
CA PRO A 91 -10.51 4.94 -29.69
C PRO A 91 -9.89 6.18 -29.02
N PRO A 92 -8.91 6.86 -29.66
CA PRO A 92 -8.11 7.95 -29.06
C PRO A 92 -8.87 9.27 -28.86
N HIS A 93 -10.18 9.20 -28.64
CA HIS A 93 -11.00 10.34 -28.31
C HIS A 93 -10.87 10.58 -26.81
N ARG A 94 -10.25 11.70 -26.45
CA ARG A 94 -10.27 12.23 -25.10
C ARG A 94 -11.72 12.53 -24.70
N THR A 95 -12.42 11.55 -24.14
CA THR A 95 -13.66 11.82 -23.41
C THR A 95 -13.35 12.55 -22.10
N MET A 96 -12.10 12.45 -21.64
CA MET A 96 -11.61 13.02 -20.38
C MET A 96 -10.62 14.16 -20.62
N ASP A 97 -10.87 15.27 -19.93
CA ASP A 97 -9.97 16.42 -19.89
C ASP A 97 -8.71 16.13 -19.05
N VAL A 98 -7.62 16.87 -19.32
CA VAL A 98 -6.35 16.72 -18.58
C VAL A 98 -6.52 17.03 -17.10
N ASP A 99 -7.23 18.11 -16.74
CA ASP A 99 -7.46 18.45 -15.33
C ASP A 99 -8.35 17.41 -14.65
N ALA A 100 -9.35 16.86 -15.37
CA ALA A 100 -10.16 15.75 -14.85
C ALA A 100 -9.30 14.49 -14.58
N ASN A 101 -8.39 14.14 -15.50
CA ASN A 101 -7.46 13.03 -15.29
C ASN A 101 -6.51 13.27 -14.10
N ILE A 102 -6.02 14.50 -13.92
CA ILE A 102 -5.20 14.86 -12.75
C ILE A 102 -5.98 14.64 -11.45
N GLN A 103 -7.26 15.03 -11.40
CA GLN A 103 -8.08 14.77 -10.21
C GLN A 103 -8.20 13.28 -9.90
N LEU A 104 -8.44 12.43 -10.91
CA LEU A 104 -8.47 10.97 -10.71
C LEU A 104 -7.14 10.41 -10.18
N MET A 105 -6.00 10.92 -10.63
CA MET A 105 -4.70 10.53 -10.09
C MET A 105 -4.56 10.91 -8.62
N LEU A 106 -4.95 12.14 -8.25
CA LEU A 106 -4.85 12.63 -6.88
C LEU A 106 -5.80 11.87 -5.95
N GLU A 107 -7.03 11.59 -6.41
CA GLU A 107 -7.99 10.76 -5.67
C GLU A 107 -7.45 9.34 -5.44
N ALA A 108 -6.84 8.73 -6.46
CA ALA A 108 -6.23 7.40 -6.34
C ALA A 108 -5.07 7.39 -5.33
N LEU A 109 -4.21 8.40 -5.38
CA LEU A 109 -3.12 8.57 -4.41
C LEU A 109 -3.65 8.77 -2.99
N GLU A 110 -4.72 9.55 -2.81
CA GLU A 110 -5.32 9.78 -1.50
C GLU A 110 -5.98 8.52 -0.94
N ARG A 111 -6.58 7.67 -1.78
CA ARG A 111 -7.09 6.35 -1.35
C ARG A 111 -5.97 5.46 -0.82
N ILE A 112 -4.86 5.36 -1.54
CA ILE A 112 -3.68 4.61 -1.10
C ILE A 112 -3.15 5.18 0.22
N ARG A 113 -3.02 6.50 0.32
CA ARG A 113 -2.55 7.16 1.55
C ARG A 113 -3.50 6.92 2.73
N SER A 114 -4.80 6.99 2.50
CA SER A 114 -5.83 6.73 3.53
C SER A 114 -5.76 5.30 4.04
N PHE A 115 -5.54 4.33 3.16
CA PHE A 115 -5.32 2.94 3.54
C PHE A 115 -4.07 2.78 4.42
N LEU A 116 -2.95 3.41 4.07
CA LEU A 116 -1.74 3.37 4.88
C LEU A 116 -1.94 4.00 6.28
N TYR A 117 -2.68 5.10 6.41
CA TYR A 117 -3.05 5.62 7.74
C TYR A 117 -3.97 4.68 8.52
N ALA A 118 -4.91 4.00 7.85
CA ALA A 118 -5.77 3.03 8.49
C ALA A 118 -4.97 1.83 9.04
N LEU A 119 -3.97 1.37 8.29
CA LEU A 119 -3.00 0.38 8.76
C LEU A 119 -2.22 0.89 9.98
N ASP A 120 -1.71 2.12 9.97
CA ASP A 120 -1.04 2.69 11.14
C ASP A 120 -1.96 2.67 12.37
N GLY A 121 -3.23 3.03 12.21
CA GLY A 121 -4.22 2.95 13.28
C GLY A 121 -4.33 1.54 13.90
N VAL A 122 -4.36 0.50 13.07
CA VAL A 122 -4.34 -0.91 13.51
C VAL A 122 -3.04 -1.23 14.24
N TYR A 123 -1.90 -0.85 13.67
CA TYR A 123 -0.59 -1.18 14.23
C TYR A 123 -0.34 -0.48 15.56
N GLN A 124 -0.70 0.80 15.69
CA GLN A 124 -0.59 1.52 16.96
C GLN A 124 -1.49 0.91 18.04
N ALA A 125 -2.68 0.42 17.67
CA ALA A 125 -3.56 -0.27 18.61
C ALA A 125 -2.95 -1.60 19.09
N ALA A 126 -2.48 -2.44 18.17
CA ALA A 126 -1.83 -3.71 18.50
C ALA A 126 -0.56 -3.51 19.33
N ARG A 127 0.27 -2.53 18.97
CA ARG A 127 1.48 -2.17 19.72
C ARG A 127 1.17 -1.79 21.16
N ARG A 128 0.13 -0.98 21.40
CA ARG A 128 -0.29 -0.63 22.78
C ARG A 128 -0.68 -1.86 23.58
N GLN A 129 -1.39 -2.82 22.98
CA GLN A 129 -1.76 -4.08 23.65
C GLN A 129 -0.52 -4.93 23.97
N LEU A 130 0.43 -4.99 23.04
CA LEU A 130 1.69 -5.71 23.23
C LEU A 130 2.55 -5.07 24.34
N GLU A 131 2.58 -3.74 24.42
CA GLU A 131 3.26 -3.02 25.50
C GLU A 131 2.58 -3.26 26.87
N LEU A 132 1.25 -3.30 26.92
CA LEU A 132 0.48 -3.63 28.13
C LEU A 132 0.69 -5.07 28.61
N ALA A 133 0.92 -6.00 27.68
CA ALA A 133 1.24 -7.39 27.99
C ALA A 133 2.62 -7.55 28.66
N ALA A 134 3.47 -6.53 28.64
CA ALA A 134 4.82 -6.53 29.23
C ALA A 134 5.63 -7.76 28.80
N ASP A 135 6.06 -8.61 29.74
CA ASP A 135 6.85 -9.82 29.51
C ASP A 135 6.00 -11.10 29.39
N ASP A 136 4.67 -10.99 29.43
CA ASP A 136 3.78 -12.15 29.24
C ASP A 136 3.75 -12.55 27.77
N LYS A 137 4.52 -13.59 27.44
CA LYS A 137 4.64 -14.12 26.08
C LYS A 137 3.29 -14.48 25.46
N ALA A 138 2.38 -15.07 26.22
CA ALA A 138 1.08 -15.49 25.70
C ALA A 138 0.19 -14.28 25.37
N LEU A 139 0.19 -13.26 26.22
CA LEU A 139 -0.56 -12.02 25.96
C LEU A 139 0.04 -11.21 24.81
N ARG A 140 1.37 -11.15 24.69
CA ARG A 140 2.05 -10.51 23.56
C ARG A 140 1.74 -11.21 22.24
N ALA A 141 1.80 -12.55 22.20
CA ALA A 141 1.42 -13.34 21.03
C ALA A 141 -0.04 -13.09 20.65
N LYS A 142 -0.95 -13.03 21.63
CA LYS A 142 -2.35 -12.67 21.40
C LYS A 142 -2.50 -11.28 20.77
N ALA A 143 -1.80 -10.28 21.30
CA ALA A 143 -1.85 -8.91 20.77
C ALA A 143 -1.36 -8.82 19.31
N LEU A 144 -0.28 -9.52 18.98
CA LEU A 144 0.22 -9.62 17.61
C LEU A 144 -0.78 -10.35 16.70
N ALA A 145 -1.32 -11.49 17.13
CA ALA A 145 -2.30 -12.25 16.34
C ALA A 145 -3.54 -11.40 16.02
N GLU A 146 -4.07 -10.66 17.00
CA GLU A 146 -5.19 -9.72 16.79
C GLU A 146 -4.83 -8.60 15.79
N GLY A 147 -3.60 -8.06 15.88
CA GLY A 147 -3.09 -7.08 14.92
C GLY A 147 -3.01 -7.63 13.49
N LEU A 148 -2.49 -8.84 13.31
CA LEU A 148 -2.40 -9.51 12.00
C LEU A 148 -3.79 -9.79 11.40
N VAL A 149 -4.71 -10.33 12.19
CA VAL A 149 -6.11 -10.55 11.78
C VAL A 149 -6.71 -9.25 11.29
N ARG A 150 -6.62 -8.18 12.09
CA ARG A 150 -7.23 -6.89 11.72
C ARG A 150 -6.57 -6.26 10.49
N THR A 151 -5.28 -6.49 10.30
CA THR A 151 -4.53 -6.05 9.11
C THR A 151 -5.07 -6.71 7.84
N VAL A 152 -5.27 -8.04 7.89
CA VAL A 152 -5.84 -8.78 6.76
C VAL A 152 -7.29 -8.36 6.51
N ASP A 153 -8.11 -8.26 7.56
CA ASP A 153 -9.51 -7.81 7.44
C ASP A 153 -9.60 -6.44 6.77
N LEU A 154 -8.80 -5.46 7.24
CA LEU A 154 -8.77 -4.12 6.66
C LEU A 154 -8.33 -4.14 5.19
N THR A 155 -7.34 -4.97 4.85
CA THR A 155 -6.87 -5.10 3.47
C THR A 155 -7.95 -5.73 2.59
N ALA A 156 -8.60 -6.80 3.05
CA ALA A 156 -9.71 -7.45 2.37
C ALA A 156 -10.89 -6.50 2.14
N GLU A 157 -11.28 -5.73 3.17
CA GLU A 157 -12.33 -4.71 3.11
C GLU A 157 -11.99 -3.62 2.09
N THR A 158 -10.76 -3.10 2.13
CA THR A 158 -10.33 -1.97 1.27
C THR A 158 -10.22 -2.38 -0.19
N THR A 159 -9.72 -3.59 -0.44
CA THR A 159 -9.45 -4.11 -1.80
C THR A 159 -10.60 -4.90 -2.38
N SER A 160 -11.66 -5.17 -1.60
CA SER A 160 -12.73 -6.10 -1.94
C SER A 160 -12.25 -7.49 -2.37
N CYS A 161 -11.04 -7.88 -1.95
CA CYS A 161 -10.37 -9.11 -2.37
C CYS A 161 -10.16 -9.25 -3.88
N GLU A 162 -10.11 -8.15 -4.63
CA GLU A 162 -9.82 -8.14 -6.07
C GLU A 162 -8.47 -8.82 -6.40
N GLU A 163 -8.14 -8.99 -7.69
CA GLU A 163 -6.93 -9.71 -8.10
C GLU A 163 -5.68 -9.24 -7.33
N THR A 164 -4.85 -10.20 -6.90
CA THR A 164 -3.56 -9.92 -6.23
C THR A 164 -3.62 -9.19 -4.88
N TRP A 165 -4.81 -8.96 -4.30
CA TRP A 165 -4.96 -8.32 -2.97
C TRP A 165 -4.10 -8.96 -1.87
N TYR A 166 -3.85 -10.27 -1.98
CA TYR A 166 -3.07 -11.05 -1.04
C TYR A 166 -1.59 -10.61 -0.96
N GLN A 167 -1.03 -10.05 -2.04
CA GLN A 167 0.33 -9.49 -2.01
C GLN A 167 0.36 -8.27 -1.09
N VAL A 168 -0.66 -7.40 -1.20
CA VAL A 168 -0.81 -6.25 -0.31
C VAL A 168 -1.02 -6.70 1.14
N ALA A 169 -1.79 -7.76 1.36
CA ALA A 169 -2.00 -8.30 2.70
C ALA A 169 -0.70 -8.85 3.31
N GLN A 170 0.13 -9.54 2.52
CA GLN A 170 1.42 -10.06 2.96
C GLN A 170 2.40 -8.94 3.34
N ASP A 171 2.52 -7.91 2.51
CA ASP A 171 3.36 -6.75 2.81
C ASP A 171 2.87 -6.03 4.09
N ALA A 172 1.56 -5.81 4.21
CA ALA A 172 0.95 -5.19 5.37
C ALA A 172 1.13 -6.01 6.66
N MET A 173 1.10 -7.34 6.59
CA MET A 173 1.38 -8.19 7.76
C MET A 173 2.84 -8.08 8.19
N SER A 174 3.77 -8.03 7.25
CA SER A 174 5.20 -7.84 7.55
C SER A 174 5.44 -6.49 8.23
N TRP A 175 4.82 -5.42 7.74
CA TRP A 175 4.85 -4.09 8.37
C TRP A 175 4.23 -4.07 9.77
N CYS A 176 3.19 -4.87 10.01
CA CYS A 176 2.55 -5.00 11.32
C CYS A 176 3.54 -5.52 12.37
N ILE A 177 4.33 -6.54 12.02
CA ILE A 177 5.37 -7.12 12.90
C ILE A 177 6.48 -6.08 13.16
N GLU A 178 6.97 -5.42 12.10
CA GLU A 178 7.96 -4.35 12.23
C GLU A 178 7.46 -3.20 13.13
N ALA A 179 6.18 -2.81 12.99
CA ALA A 179 5.57 -1.72 13.75
C ALA A 179 5.51 -2.03 15.27
N MET A 180 5.43 -3.30 15.63
CA MET A 180 5.49 -3.78 17.01
C MET A 180 6.91 -3.85 17.58
N GLY A 181 7.92 -3.52 16.78
CA GLY A 181 9.33 -3.58 17.19
C GLY A 181 9.87 -5.01 17.27
N LEU A 182 9.17 -5.97 16.66
CA LEU A 182 9.60 -7.37 16.60
C LEU A 182 10.47 -7.58 15.35
N PRO A 183 11.53 -8.39 15.44
CA PRO A 183 12.37 -8.69 14.28
C PRO A 183 11.64 -9.62 13.32
N LEU A 184 11.69 -9.29 12.03
CA LEU A 184 11.24 -10.19 10.96
C LEU A 184 12.32 -11.25 10.70
N SER A 185 12.36 -12.29 11.54
CA SER A 185 13.30 -13.41 11.37
C SER A 185 12.90 -14.30 10.18
N ASP A 186 13.85 -15.05 9.62
CA ASP A 186 13.57 -16.02 8.53
C ASP A 186 12.42 -16.98 8.90
N ALA A 187 12.38 -17.43 10.16
CA ALA A 187 11.30 -18.30 10.65
C ALA A 187 9.94 -17.58 10.71
N THR A 188 9.93 -16.30 11.05
CA THR A 188 8.69 -15.49 11.06
C THR A 188 8.20 -15.26 9.63
N GLN A 189 9.11 -14.96 8.70
CA GLN A 189 8.78 -14.80 7.29
C GLN A 189 8.24 -16.11 6.69
N GLU A 190 8.92 -17.24 6.94
CA GLU A 190 8.44 -18.55 6.50
C GLU A 190 7.05 -18.85 7.06
N GLN A 191 6.79 -18.48 8.32
CA GLN A 191 5.46 -18.67 8.91
C GLN A 191 4.41 -17.75 8.30
N LEU A 192 4.72 -16.50 7.96
CA LEU A 192 3.83 -15.61 7.21
C LEU A 192 3.46 -16.19 5.84
N ASP A 193 4.46 -16.70 5.12
CA ASP A 193 4.29 -17.22 3.76
C ASP A 193 3.47 -18.52 3.73
N THR A 194 3.54 -19.33 4.80
CA THR A 194 2.94 -20.67 4.85
C THR A 194 1.69 -20.77 5.71
N ALA A 195 1.51 -19.91 6.72
CA ALA A 195 0.34 -19.98 7.60
C ALA A 195 -0.92 -19.44 6.92
N PHE A 196 -0.78 -18.40 6.10
CA PHE A 196 -1.88 -17.74 5.42
C PHE A 196 -2.03 -18.29 4.01
N VAL A 197 -3.15 -18.97 3.76
CA VAL A 197 -3.50 -19.46 2.42
C VAL A 197 -4.51 -18.49 1.83
N PHE A 198 -4.02 -17.53 1.06
CA PHE A 198 -4.88 -16.58 0.36
C PHE A 198 -5.21 -17.05 -1.06
N THR A 199 -6.40 -16.67 -1.53
CA THR A 199 -6.80 -16.79 -2.93
C THR A 199 -7.35 -15.47 -3.43
N SER A 200 -7.28 -15.22 -4.74
CA SER A 200 -7.99 -14.08 -5.33
C SER A 200 -9.51 -14.19 -5.08
N TRP A 201 -10.19 -13.05 -4.98
CA TRP A 201 -11.65 -12.90 -4.93
C TRP A 201 -12.33 -13.38 -3.65
N ILE A 202 -11.58 -13.94 -2.69
CA ILE A 202 -12.15 -14.54 -1.48
C ILE A 202 -11.22 -14.27 -0.29
N ALA A 203 -11.76 -13.66 0.76
CA ALA A 203 -11.08 -13.57 2.05
C ALA A 203 -11.10 -14.93 2.76
N PRO A 204 -10.04 -15.31 3.50
CA PRO A 204 -10.05 -16.52 4.31
C PRO A 204 -11.18 -16.49 5.36
N PRO A 205 -11.76 -17.65 5.71
CA PRO A 205 -12.70 -17.73 6.83
C PRO A 205 -12.08 -17.20 8.14
N PRO A 206 -12.85 -16.53 9.01
CA PRO A 206 -12.31 -15.89 10.22
C PRO A 206 -11.57 -16.84 11.16
N GLU A 207 -12.00 -18.10 11.27
CA GLU A 207 -11.35 -19.13 12.07
C GLU A 207 -9.98 -19.53 11.50
N VAL A 208 -9.89 -19.73 10.18
CA VAL A 208 -8.62 -20.05 9.49
C VAL A 208 -7.64 -18.90 9.63
N LEU A 209 -8.14 -17.66 9.52
CA LEU A 209 -7.35 -16.45 9.65
C LEU A 209 -6.79 -16.31 11.08
N ARG A 210 -7.62 -16.52 12.11
CA ARG A 210 -7.19 -16.46 13.51
C ARG A 210 -6.17 -17.54 13.85
N ASP A 211 -6.38 -18.77 13.38
CA ASP A 211 -5.44 -19.87 13.59
C ASP A 211 -4.09 -19.59 12.91
N ALA A 212 -4.10 -19.03 11.69
CA ALA A 212 -2.88 -18.62 10.99
C ALA A 212 -2.12 -17.52 11.74
N ALA A 213 -2.83 -16.47 12.16
CA ALA A 213 -2.26 -15.36 12.90
C ALA A 213 -1.67 -15.79 14.25
N ALA A 214 -2.33 -16.72 14.95
CA ALA A 214 -1.82 -17.28 16.21
C ALA A 214 -0.48 -17.99 16.00
N ARG A 215 -0.36 -18.84 14.95
CA ARG A 215 0.90 -19.53 14.63
C ARG A 215 2.06 -18.57 14.34
N VAL A 216 1.80 -17.53 13.54
CA VAL A 216 2.84 -16.51 13.27
C VAL A 216 3.24 -15.79 14.55
N ALA A 217 2.26 -15.43 15.38
CA ALA A 217 2.53 -14.68 16.59
C ALA A 217 3.31 -15.48 17.64
N GLU A 218 3.10 -16.79 17.73
CA GLU A 218 3.87 -17.69 18.61
C GLU A 218 5.36 -17.73 18.25
N VAL A 219 5.68 -17.64 16.94
CA VAL A 219 7.05 -17.66 16.42
C VAL A 219 7.72 -16.29 16.57
N ALA A 220 6.97 -15.20 16.37
CA ALA A 220 7.51 -13.84 16.32
C ALA A 220 7.79 -13.20 17.70
N VAL A 221 7.20 -13.73 18.78
CA VAL A 221 7.23 -13.15 20.14
C VAL A 221 8.09 -13.96 21.11
#